data_AF-A0A6A3G9T0-F1
#
_entry.id   AF-A0A6A3G9T0-F1
#
_cell.length_a   1.000
_cell.length_b   1.000
_cell.length_c   1.000
_cell.angle_alpha   90.00
_cell.angle_beta   90.00
_cell.angle_gamma   90.00
#
_symmetry.space_group_name_H-M   'P 1'
#
loop_
_entity.id
_entity.type
_entity.pdbx_description
1 polymer ?
#
loop_
_entity_poly.entity_id
_entity_poly.type
_entity_poly.pdbx_seq_one_letter_code
_entity_poly.pdbx_strand_id
1 'polypeptide(L)'
;MQILRPTQIGDQTGPVTAPASTDNKLEAIKILMNLLWEAGLVAGAFNADDLFRPDLRIFQMSTKELFDKLKVIVGDEPQYDLKPGLADADRLHR
;
A
#
# COMPACT_ATOMS: atom_id res chain seq x y z
N MET A 1 -2.97 9.79 20.09
CA MET A 1 -3.89 8.63 20.10
C MET A 1 -3.30 7.54 19.20
N GLN A 2 -3.37 6.28 19.60
CA GLN A 2 -2.96 5.13 18.80
C GLN A 2 -4.15 4.17 18.68
N ILE A 3 -4.70 4.02 17.47
CA ILE A 3 -5.91 3.22 17.21
C ILE A 3 -5.53 1.81 16.76
N LEU A 4 -4.55 1.70 15.86
CA LEU A 4 -4.03 0.45 15.36
C LEU A 4 -2.61 0.23 15.89
N ARG A 5 -2.27 -1.03 16.10
CA ARG A 5 -0.90 -1.48 16.40
C ARG A 5 -0.47 -2.50 15.35
N PRO A 6 0.02 -2.04 14.18
CA PRO A 6 0.46 -2.94 13.14
C PRO A 6 1.61 -3.81 13.63
N THR A 7 1.55 -5.10 13.32
CA THR A 7 2.63 -6.06 13.56
C THR A 7 3.10 -6.60 12.22
N GLN A 8 4.41 -6.72 12.04
CA GLN A 8 5.00 -7.30 10.84
C GLN A 8 4.87 -8.82 10.89
N ILE A 9 4.39 -9.41 9.80
CA ILE A 9 4.17 -10.87 9.68
C ILE A 9 5.07 -11.54 8.65
N GLY A 10 5.97 -10.79 8.01
CA GLY A 10 6.95 -11.28 7.05
C GLY A 10 7.82 -10.15 6.51
N ASP A 11 8.68 -10.47 5.55
CA ASP A 11 9.49 -9.46 4.87
C ASP A 11 8.59 -8.57 3.99
N GLN A 12 8.96 -7.30 3.87
CA GLN A 12 8.26 -6.35 3.00
C GLN A 12 8.69 -6.60 1.55
N THR A 13 7.96 -7.42 0.80
CA THR A 13 8.42 -7.93 -0.49
C THR A 13 7.56 -7.53 -1.70
N GLY A 14 6.94 -6.35 -1.70
CA GLY A 14 6.19 -5.91 -2.88
C GLY A 14 5.75 -4.45 -2.86
N PRO A 15 5.58 -3.82 -4.03
CA PRO A 15 5.14 -2.42 -4.11
C PRO A 15 3.79 -2.25 -3.42
N VAL A 16 3.65 -1.16 -2.67
CA VAL A 16 2.37 -0.78 -2.05
C VAL A 16 1.55 0.06 -3.03
N THR A 17 0.24 -0.14 -3.06
CA THR A 17 -0.67 0.59 -3.94
C THR A 17 -1.13 1.89 -3.29
N ALA A 18 -1.19 2.97 -4.08
CA ALA A 18 -1.71 4.24 -3.60
C ALA A 18 -3.17 4.09 -3.14
N PRO A 19 -3.53 4.54 -1.93
CA PRO A 19 -4.88 4.39 -1.41
C PRO A 19 -5.88 5.24 -2.22
N ALA A 20 -7.00 4.64 -2.60
CA ALA A 20 -8.08 5.35 -3.29
C ALA A 20 -8.77 6.36 -2.35
N SER A 21 -9.29 7.45 -2.92
CA SER A 21 -10.16 8.36 -2.18
C SER A 21 -11.58 7.78 -2.10
N THR A 22 -12.23 7.95 -0.95
CA THR A 22 -13.61 7.51 -0.73
C THR A 22 -14.29 8.39 0.31
N ASP A 23 -15.57 8.68 0.11
CA ASP A 23 -16.46 9.36 1.05
C ASP A 23 -17.10 8.39 2.06
N ASN A 24 -16.85 7.08 1.92
CA ASN A 24 -17.35 6.05 2.81
C ASN A 24 -16.29 5.62 3.83
N LYS A 25 -16.66 5.66 5.12
CA LYS A 25 -15.77 5.33 6.23
C LYS A 25 -15.36 3.87 6.29
N LEU A 26 -16.27 2.94 6.03
CA LEU A 26 -15.94 1.52 6.01
C LEU A 26 -14.98 1.20 4.86
N GLU A 27 -15.20 1.81 3.70
CA GLU A 27 -14.28 1.66 2.57
C GLU A 27 -12.91 2.27 2.88
N ALA A 28 -12.84 3.42 3.55
CA ALA A 28 -11.57 4.00 3.97
C ALA A 28 -10.80 3.07 4.94
N ILE A 29 -11.51 2.40 5.85
CA ILE A 29 -10.93 1.40 6.75
C ILE A 29 -10.45 0.18 5.96
N LYS A 30 -11.23 -0.33 5.00
CA LYS A 30 -10.82 -1.46 4.14
C LYS A 30 -9.55 -1.12 3.34
N ILE A 31 -9.47 0.09 2.77
CA ILE A 31 -8.30 0.58 2.05
C ILE A 31 -7.07 0.59 2.97
N LEU A 32 -7.21 1.07 4.22
CA LEU A 32 -6.13 1.02 5.20
C LEU A 32 -5.70 -0.42 5.52
N MET A 33 -6.63 -1.34 5.72
CA MET A 33 -6.31 -2.74 6.02
C MET A 33 -5.60 -3.44 4.85
N ASN A 34 -6.02 -3.15 3.62
CA ASN A 34 -5.35 -3.67 2.42
C ASN A 34 -3.92 -3.11 2.30
N LEU A 35 -3.72 -1.82 2.56
CA LEU A 35 -2.39 -1.22 2.56
C LEU A 35 -1.46 -1.87 3.59
N LEU A 36 -1.96 -2.16 4.80
CA LEU A 36 -1.19 -2.90 5.80
C LEU A 36 -0.81 -4.28 5.27
N TRP A 37 -1.77 -5.02 4.69
CA TRP A 37 -1.54 -6.35 4.15
C TRP A 37 -0.49 -6.37 3.03
N GLU A 38 -0.59 -5.46 2.05
CA GLU A 38 0.38 -5.30 0.95
C GLU A 38 1.79 -5.04 1.49
N ALA A 39 1.90 -4.30 2.59
CA ALA A 39 3.15 -4.01 3.26
C ALA A 39 3.65 -5.13 4.20
N GLY A 40 3.03 -6.32 4.20
CA GLY A 40 3.39 -7.41 5.12
C GLY A 40 3.10 -7.09 6.59
N LEU A 41 2.15 -6.19 6.84
CA LEU A 41 1.68 -5.79 8.16
C LEU A 41 0.25 -6.31 8.40
N VAL A 42 -0.07 -6.57 9.65
CA VAL A 42 -1.46 -6.81 10.08
C VAL A 42 -1.81 -5.84 11.19
N ALA A 43 -3.05 -5.34 11.19
CA ALA A 43 -3.57 -4.66 12.34
C ALA A 43 -3.63 -5.67 13.51
N GLY A 44 -2.82 -5.45 14.56
CA GLY A 44 -2.97 -6.18 15.81
C GLY A 44 -4.36 -5.95 16.42
N ALA A 45 -4.64 -6.53 17.59
CA ALA A 45 -5.94 -6.35 18.23
C ALA A 45 -6.30 -4.86 18.41
N PHE A 46 -7.49 -4.48 17.97
CA PHE A 46 -8.03 -3.12 18.07
C PHE A 46 -9.48 -3.14 18.53
N ASN A 47 -9.91 -2.06 19.18
CA ASN A 47 -11.31 -1.84 19.50
C ASN A 47 -12.02 -1.22 18.29
N ALA A 48 -13.16 -1.78 17.90
CA ALA A 48 -13.96 -1.24 16.81
C ALA A 48 -14.42 0.19 17.11
N ASP A 49 -14.79 0.52 18.35
CA ASP A 49 -15.22 1.89 18.67
C ASP A 49 -14.08 2.90 18.45
N ASP A 50 -12.85 2.56 18.85
CA ASP A 50 -11.68 3.42 18.62
C ASP A 50 -11.34 3.55 17.13
N LEU A 51 -11.64 2.53 16.32
CA LEU A 51 -11.50 2.58 14.87
C LEU A 51 -12.61 3.40 14.20
N PHE A 52 -13.84 3.34 14.69
CA PHE A 52 -14.99 4.04 14.12
C PHE A 52 -15.26 5.40 14.76
N ARG A 53 -14.54 5.82 15.79
CA ARG A 53 -14.71 7.14 16.41
C ARG A 53 -14.09 8.30 15.61
N PRO A 54 -12.88 8.21 15.02
CA PRO A 54 -12.24 9.31 14.31
C PRO A 54 -12.98 9.73 13.03
N ASP A 55 -12.87 10.99 12.65
CA ASP A 55 -13.42 11.47 11.38
C ASP A 55 -12.80 10.77 10.16
N LEU A 56 -13.60 10.61 9.09
CA LEU A 56 -13.12 10.05 7.82
C LEU A 56 -11.87 10.77 7.29
N ARG A 57 -11.82 12.10 7.42
CA ARG A 57 -10.66 12.90 6.98
C ARG A 57 -9.37 12.48 7.69
N ILE A 58 -9.46 12.12 8.97
CA ILE A 58 -8.31 11.66 9.74
C ILE A 58 -7.81 10.33 9.17
N PHE A 59 -8.72 9.41 8.85
CA PHE A 59 -8.36 8.16 8.17
C PHE A 59 -7.67 8.41 6.83
N GLN A 60 -8.25 9.23 5.97
CA GLN A 60 -7.67 9.51 4.65
C GLN A 60 -6.27 10.12 4.77
N MET A 61 -6.07 11.08 5.66
CA MET A 61 -4.76 11.71 5.89
C MET A 61 -3.75 10.71 6.46
N SER A 62 -4.12 9.94 7.48
CA SER A 62 -3.23 8.96 8.11
C SER A 62 -2.89 7.79 7.18
N THR A 63 -3.84 7.32 6.37
CA THR A 63 -3.58 6.26 5.36
C THR A 63 -2.63 6.77 4.28
N LYS A 64 -2.79 8.01 3.82
CA LYS A 64 -1.84 8.63 2.87
C LYS A 64 -0.45 8.77 3.47
N GLU A 65 -0.35 9.29 4.70
CA GLU A 65 0.94 9.44 5.37
C GLU A 65 1.64 8.08 5.57
N LEU A 66 0.88 7.04 5.92
CA LEU A 66 1.40 5.68 6.03
C LEU A 66 1.91 5.17 4.68
N PHE A 67 1.14 5.36 3.60
CA PHE A 67 1.55 4.98 2.25
C PHE A 67 2.87 5.66 1.85
N ASP A 68 3.00 6.97 2.05
CA ASP A 68 4.21 7.72 1.70
C ASP A 68 5.45 7.19 2.45
N LYS A 69 5.28 6.78 3.71
CA LYS A 69 6.36 6.14 4.49
C LYS A 69 6.69 4.74 3.97
N LEU A 70 5.67 3.91 3.71
CA LEU A 70 5.86 2.55 3.22
C LEU A 70 6.53 2.54 1.86
N LYS A 71 6.15 3.45 0.96
CA LYS A 71 6.77 3.62 -0.35
C LYS A 71 8.29 3.78 -0.28
N VAL A 72 8.79 4.49 0.72
CA VAL A 72 10.25 4.68 0.93
C VAL A 72 10.92 3.41 1.43
N ILE A 73 10.23 2.61 2.27
CA ILE A 73 10.82 1.43 2.91
C ILE A 73 10.81 0.22 1.97
N VAL A 74 9.70 0.00 1.25
CA VAL A 74 9.56 -1.16 0.35
C VAL A 74 10.23 -0.92 -1.02
N GLY A 75 10.56 0.34 -1.32
CA GLY A 75 11.02 0.78 -2.62
C GLY A 75 9.86 0.94 -3.60
N ASP A 76 9.90 1.99 -4.44
CA ASP A 76 9.29 1.84 -5.76
C ASP A 76 10.10 0.72 -6.42
N GLU A 77 9.48 -0.39 -6.82
CA GLU A 77 10.11 -1.12 -7.93
C GLU A 77 10.27 -0.07 -9.03
N PRO A 78 11.50 0.19 -9.52
CA PRO A 78 11.60 0.86 -10.80
C PRO A 78 10.82 -0.07 -11.73
N GLN A 79 9.69 0.41 -12.23
CA GLN A 79 8.99 -0.25 -13.31
C GLN A 79 10.01 -0.26 -14.45
N TYR A 80 10.76 -1.35 -14.56
CA TYR A 80 11.68 -1.56 -15.64
C TYR A 80 10.79 -1.50 -16.86
N ASP A 81 10.87 -0.38 -17.58
CA ASP A 81 10.32 -0.19 -18.89
C ASP A 81 11.00 -1.25 -19.75
N LEU A 82 10.39 -2.44 -19.78
CA LEU A 82 10.76 -3.52 -20.69
C LEU A 82 10.44 -2.96 -22.07
N LYS A 83 11.40 -2.21 -22.63
CA LYS A 83 11.39 -1.80 -24.03
C LYS A 83 11.18 -3.07 -24.85
N PRO A 84 10.02 -3.27 -25.49
CA PRO A 84 9.87 -4.35 -26.43
C PRO A 84 10.59 -3.91 -27.70
N GLY A 85 11.76 -4.48 -28.00
CA GLY A 85 12.40 -4.15 -29.27
C GLY A 85 13.87 -4.50 -29.49
N LEU A 86 14.54 -5.27 -28.64
CA LEU A 86 15.87 -5.82 -28.97
C LEU A 86 15.81 -7.31 -29.31
N ALA A 87 14.80 -7.70 -30.10
CA ALA A 87 14.63 -9.08 -30.59
C ALA A 87 14.74 -9.21 -32.12
N ASP A 88 14.96 -8.13 -32.88
CA ASP A 88 14.98 -8.15 -34.35
C ASP A 88 16.34 -7.80 -34.97
N ALA A 89 17.45 -8.16 -34.33
CA ALA A 89 18.79 -8.01 -34.93
C ALA A 89 19.23 -9.23 -35.76
N ASP A 90 18.48 -10.34 -35.75
CA ASP A 90 18.93 -11.63 -36.31
C ASP A 90 18.16 -12.08 -37.57
N ARG A 91 17.62 -11.13 -38.36
CA ARG A 91 16.96 -11.41 -39.66
C ARG A 91 17.70 -10.84 -40.87
N LEU A 92 19.02 -10.66 -40.77
CA LEU A 92 19.89 -10.28 -41.89
C LEU A 92 20.98 -11.33 -42.16
N HIS A 93 20.60 -12.60 -42.32
CA HIS A 93 21.25 -13.52 -43.25
C HIS A 93 20.56 -14.90 -43.23
N ARG A 94 19.61 -15.13 -44.15
CA ARG A 94 19.57 -16.35 -44.97
C ARG A 94 18.60 -16.18 -46.13
#